data_AF-A0A3N5R8N0-F1
#
_entry.id   AF-A0A3N5R8N0-F1
#
_cell.length_a   1.000
_cell.length_b   1.000
_cell.length_c   1.000
_cell.angle_alpha   90.00
_cell.angle_beta   90.00
_cell.angle_gamma   90.00
#
_symmetry.space_group_name_H-M   'P 1'
#
loop_
_entity.id
_entity.type
_entity.pdbx_description
1 polymer ?
#
loop_
_entity_poly.entity_id
_entity_poly.type
_entity_poly.pdbx_seq_one_letter_code
_entity_poly.pdbx_strand_id
1 'polypeptide(L)'
;MANENVDALFSLYDIYDRNRDSFLWLLEDFNVKSYQEYKQKYQGTSKDRCHFIRVCGFFELSGTLVKRQLIDTDLYFDVFNPTPFWHKAKPIIEGMRQTRPFIYENFELLNQMKLKWSQKRTK
;
A
#
# COMPACT_ATOMS: atom_id res chain seq x y z
N MET A 1 -20.16 2.20 23.10
CA MET A 1 -18.88 2.66 22.53
C MET A 1 -18.83 2.13 21.11
N ALA A 2 -18.81 3.00 20.10
CA ALA A 2 -18.56 2.56 18.73
C ALA A 2 -17.21 1.81 18.73
N ASN A 3 -17.17 0.65 18.08
CA ASN A 3 -15.99 -0.20 18.08
C ASN A 3 -14.86 0.56 17.37
N GLU A 4 -13.84 1.04 18.10
CA GLU A 4 -12.77 1.88 17.55
C GLU A 4 -12.08 1.26 16.32
N ASN A 5 -12.07 -0.08 16.22
CA ASN A 5 -11.64 -0.80 15.02
C ASN A 5 -12.46 -0.45 13.76
N VAL A 6 -13.77 -0.31 13.91
CA VAL A 6 -14.71 0.00 12.82
C VAL A 6 -14.51 1.44 12.34
N ASP A 7 -14.31 2.38 13.26
CA ASP A 7 -14.06 3.79 12.91
C ASP A 7 -12.72 3.95 12.17
N ALA A 8 -11.69 3.21 12.60
CA ALA A 8 -10.40 3.18 11.90
C ALA A 8 -10.54 2.57 10.48
N LEU A 9 -11.32 1.49 10.34
CA LEU A 9 -11.59 0.87 9.05
C LEU A 9 -12.35 1.80 8.10
N PHE A 10 -13.39 2.49 8.59
CA PHE A 10 -14.12 3.49 7.79
C PHE A 10 -13.22 4.66 7.40
N SER A 11 -12.36 5.11 8.30
CA SER A 11 -11.39 6.18 8.00
C SER A 11 -10.41 5.76 6.91
N LEU A 12 -9.89 4.53 6.96
CA LEU A 12 -9.05 3.99 5.88
C LEU A 12 -9.82 3.87 4.58
N TYR A 13 -11.06 3.40 4.62
CA TYR A 13 -11.89 3.28 3.42
C TYR A 13 -12.18 4.64 2.77
N ASP A 14 -12.47 5.66 3.58
CA ASP A 14 -12.66 7.03 3.10
C ASP A 14 -11.37 7.62 2.48
N ILE A 15 -10.19 7.37 3.09
CA ILE A 15 -8.90 7.76 2.49
C ILE A 15 -8.69 7.05 1.15
N TYR A 16 -8.97 5.75 1.09
CA TYR A 16 -8.88 4.97 -0.15
C TYR A 16 -9.79 5.54 -1.22
N ASP A 17 -11.06 5.78 -0.90
CA ASP A 17 -12.07 6.24 -1.86
C ASP A 17 -11.78 7.65 -2.40
N ARG A 18 -11.38 8.57 -1.52
CA ARG A 18 -10.96 9.93 -1.91
C ARG A 18 -9.71 9.96 -2.79
N ASN A 19 -8.92 8.90 -2.81
CA ASN A 19 -7.71 8.77 -3.64
C ASN A 19 -7.82 7.62 -4.66
N ARG A 20 -9.05 7.17 -4.97
CA ARG A 20 -9.31 6.01 -5.85
C ARG A 20 -8.63 6.13 -7.21
N ASP A 21 -8.52 7.34 -7.74
CA ASP A 21 -7.77 7.67 -8.96
C ASP A 21 -6.29 7.21 -8.89
N SER A 22 -5.65 7.39 -7.75
CA SER A 22 -4.25 7.01 -7.50
C SER A 22 -4.08 5.49 -7.47
N PHE A 23 -5.04 4.77 -6.89
CA PHE A 23 -5.03 3.31 -6.87
C PHE A 23 -5.26 2.74 -8.28
N LEU A 24 -6.23 3.27 -9.02
CA LEU A 24 -6.47 2.88 -10.41
C LEU A 24 -5.26 3.16 -11.29
N TRP A 25 -4.67 4.35 -11.17
CA TRP A 25 -3.46 4.71 -11.90
C TRP A 25 -2.30 3.75 -11.63
N LEU A 26 -2.09 3.31 -10.37
CA LEU A 26 -1.01 2.36 -10.06
C LEU A 26 -1.26 0.96 -10.68
N LEU A 27 -2.51 0.55 -10.81
CA LEU A 27 -2.84 -0.77 -11.38
C LEU A 27 -2.79 -0.74 -12.91
N GLU A 28 -3.41 0.27 -13.52
CA GLU A 28 -3.66 0.31 -14.96
C GLU A 28 -2.56 1.06 -15.73
N ASP A 29 -2.13 2.23 -15.25
CA ASP A 29 -1.27 3.15 -16.01
C ASP A 29 0.21 3.03 -15.62
N PHE A 30 0.50 2.62 -14.39
CA PHE A 30 1.86 2.47 -13.90
C PHE A 30 2.51 1.21 -14.45
N ASN A 31 3.39 1.43 -15.43
CA ASN A 31 4.04 0.38 -16.23
C ASN A 31 5.58 0.43 -16.19
N VAL A 32 6.13 1.14 -15.21
CA VAL A 32 7.57 1.24 -15.00
C VAL A 32 8.11 0.00 -14.27
N LYS A 33 9.26 -0.51 -14.70
CA LYS A 33 9.83 -1.78 -14.20
C LYS A 33 11.04 -1.61 -13.30
N SER A 34 11.62 -0.42 -13.24
CA SER A 34 12.81 -0.15 -12.43
C SER A 34 12.77 1.22 -11.76
N TYR A 35 13.51 1.36 -10.65
CA TYR A 35 13.65 2.65 -9.99
C TYR A 35 14.34 3.71 -10.88
N GLN A 36 15.21 3.29 -11.81
CA GLN A 36 15.84 4.21 -12.76
C GLN A 36 14.81 4.80 -13.73
N GLU A 37 13.99 3.96 -14.37
CA GLU A 37 12.89 4.40 -15.22
C GLU A 37 11.89 5.27 -14.44
N TYR A 38 11.61 4.93 -13.18
CA TYR A 38 10.72 5.71 -12.33
C TYR A 38 11.26 7.12 -12.10
N LYS A 39 12.55 7.23 -11.78
CA LYS A 39 13.21 8.53 -11.64
C LYS A 39 13.21 9.31 -12.95
N GLN A 40 13.39 8.66 -14.10
CA GLN A 40 13.40 9.34 -15.40
C GLN A 40 12.02 9.87 -15.76
N LYS A 41 10.97 9.05 -15.60
CA LYS A 41 9.60 9.37 -16.01
C LYS A 41 8.86 10.27 -15.02
N TYR A 42 9.10 10.11 -13.72
CA TYR A 42 8.33 10.75 -12.65
C TYR A 42 9.21 11.67 -11.81
N GLN A 43 9.72 12.73 -12.44
CA GLN A 43 10.58 13.73 -11.81
C GLN A 43 9.80 14.81 -11.05
N GLY A 44 10.44 15.41 -10.03
CA GLY A 44 9.92 16.59 -9.34
C GLY A 44 8.60 16.35 -8.59
N THR A 45 7.63 17.24 -8.81
CA THR A 45 6.29 17.21 -8.19
C THR A 45 5.20 16.85 -9.21
N SER A 46 5.50 15.93 -10.14
CA SER A 46 4.50 15.47 -11.12
C SER A 46 3.31 14.81 -10.43
N LYS A 47 2.10 14.97 -11.00
CA LYS A 47 0.87 14.35 -10.49
C LYS A 47 1.01 12.84 -10.33
N ASP A 48 1.64 12.21 -11.31
CA ASP A 48 1.97 10.78 -11.34
C ASP A 48 2.83 10.33 -10.16
N ARG A 49 3.86 11.11 -9.82
CA ARG A 49 4.67 10.83 -8.62
C ARG A 49 3.83 10.90 -7.35
N CYS A 50 2.90 11.86 -7.27
CA CYS A 50 1.98 11.97 -6.15
C CYS A 50 1.03 10.77 -6.04
N HIS A 51 0.55 10.21 -7.16
CA HIS A 51 -0.24 8.97 -7.14
C HIS A 51 0.53 7.81 -6.52
N PHE A 52 1.78 7.59 -6.94
CA PHE A 52 2.65 6.55 -6.37
C PHE A 52 2.83 6.72 -4.85
N ILE A 53 3.13 7.95 -4.42
CA ILE A 53 3.34 8.27 -2.99
C ILE A 53 2.06 8.05 -2.19
N ARG A 54 0.89 8.43 -2.71
CA ARG A 54 -0.41 8.22 -2.04
C ARG A 54 -0.68 6.74 -1.79
N VAL A 55 -0.52 5.90 -2.80
CA VAL A 55 -0.78 4.46 -2.66
C VAL A 55 0.20 3.82 -1.68
N CYS A 56 1.50 4.10 -1.81
CA CYS A 56 2.50 3.55 -0.89
C CYS A 56 2.28 4.06 0.55
N GLY A 57 1.94 5.34 0.72
CA GLY A 57 1.64 5.93 2.02
C GLY A 57 0.40 5.34 2.68
N PHE A 58 -0.65 5.06 1.89
CA PHE A 58 -1.85 4.38 2.39
C PHE A 58 -1.53 3.01 2.98
N PHE A 59 -0.80 2.18 2.24
CA PHE A 59 -0.45 0.84 2.72
C PHE A 59 0.61 0.83 3.81
N GLU A 60 1.48 1.85 3.86
CA GLU A 60 2.41 2.04 4.96
C GLU A 60 1.68 2.37 6.27
N LEU A 61 0.69 3.28 6.19
CA LEU A 61 -0.17 3.62 7.32
C LEU A 61 -0.97 2.39 7.78
N SER A 62 -1.71 1.74 6.87
CA SER A 62 -2.53 0.60 7.24
C SER A 62 -1.68 -0.59 7.73
N GLY A 63 -0.52 -0.81 7.13
CA GLY A 63 0.46 -1.80 7.60
C GLY A 63 0.92 -1.53 9.02
N THR A 64 1.15 -0.26 9.38
CA THR A 64 1.49 0.14 10.75
C THR A 64 0.36 -0.15 11.73
N LEU A 65 -0.89 0.17 11.37
CA LEU A 65 -2.06 -0.06 12.22
C LEU A 65 -2.28 -1.56 12.47
N VAL A 66 -2.21 -2.37 11.41
CA VAL A 66 -2.34 -3.84 11.50
C VAL A 66 -1.19 -4.44 12.32
N LYS A 67 0.06 -4.04 12.06
CA LYS A 67 1.24 -4.49 12.82
C LYS A 67 1.13 -4.21 14.32
N ARG A 68 0.48 -3.10 14.69
CA ARG A 68 0.26 -2.68 16.08
C ARG A 68 -1.02 -3.23 16.70
N GLN A 69 -1.77 -4.08 15.97
CA GLN A 69 -3.03 -4.67 16.43
C GLN A 69 -4.10 -3.62 16.77
N LEU A 70 -4.05 -2.45 16.12
CA LEU A 70 -5.06 -1.38 16.25
C LEU A 70 -6.27 -1.59 15.33
N ILE A 71 -6.14 -2.50 14.37
CA ILE A 71 -7.21 -2.97 13.50
C ILE A 71 -7.13 -4.50 13.47
N ASP A 72 -8.27 -5.17 13.61
CA ASP A 72 -8.35 -6.61 13.41
C ASP A 72 -7.83 -7.02 12.02
N THR A 73 -6.93 -7.99 11.99
CA THR A 73 -6.21 -8.37 10.76
C THR A 73 -7.13 -9.04 9.75
N ASP A 74 -8.09 -9.85 10.20
CA ASP A 74 -9.02 -10.55 9.33
C ASP A 74 -9.99 -9.55 8.70
N LEU A 75 -10.54 -8.64 9.50
CA LEU A 75 -11.41 -7.56 9.03
C LEU A 75 -10.71 -6.66 8.01
N TYR A 76 -9.45 -6.29 8.26
CA TYR A 76 -8.67 -5.49 7.31
C TYR A 76 -8.50 -6.22 5.96
N PHE A 77 -8.14 -7.51 6.00
CA PHE A 77 -7.89 -8.30 4.78
C PHE A 77 -9.15 -8.76 4.04
N ASP A 78 -10.32 -8.68 4.67
CA ASP A 78 -11.62 -8.82 4.03
C ASP A 78 -11.98 -7.59 3.17
N VAL A 79 -11.53 -6.40 3.56
CA VAL A 79 -11.81 -5.15 2.83
C VAL A 79 -10.71 -4.80 1.84
N PHE A 80 -9.45 -4.94 2.23
CA PHE A 80 -8.30 -4.47 1.45
C PHE A 80 -7.41 -5.61 0.98
N ASN A 81 -6.92 -5.47 -0.26
CA ASN A 81 -5.94 -6.39 -0.84
C ASN A 81 -4.66 -5.64 -1.23
N PRO A 82 -3.61 -5.65 -0.40
CA PRO A 82 -2.35 -4.95 -0.69
C PRO A 82 -1.52 -5.59 -1.81
N THR A 83 -1.74 -6.88 -2.11
CA THR A 83 -0.81 -7.68 -2.93
C THR A 83 -0.63 -7.16 -4.36
N PRO A 84 -1.67 -6.80 -5.13
CA PRO A 84 -1.49 -6.28 -6.48
C PRO A 84 -0.66 -4.97 -6.51
N PHE A 85 -0.90 -4.10 -5.54
CA PHE A 85 -0.19 -2.82 -5.42
C PHE A 85 1.26 -3.03 -4.99
N TRP A 86 1.51 -3.97 -4.07
CA TRP A 86 2.87 -4.32 -3.66
C TRP A 86 3.69 -4.84 -4.84
N HIS A 87 3.12 -5.72 -5.67
CA HIS A 87 3.81 -6.24 -6.86
C HIS A 87 4.21 -5.14 -7.84
N LYS A 88 3.34 -4.14 -8.07
CA LYS A 88 3.64 -2.97 -8.91
C LYS A 88 4.70 -2.05 -8.28
N ALA A 89 4.62 -1.81 -6.98
CA ALA A 89 5.49 -0.86 -6.28
C ALA A 89 6.87 -1.42 -5.93
N LYS A 90 6.98 -2.73 -5.69
CA LYS A 90 8.19 -3.39 -5.16
C LYS A 90 9.49 -3.00 -5.89
N PRO A 91 9.61 -3.07 -7.22
CA PRO A 91 10.88 -2.77 -7.90
C PRO A 91 11.36 -1.32 -7.67
N ILE A 92 10.42 -0.41 -7.44
CA ILE A 92 10.69 1.00 -7.20
C ILE A 92 11.12 1.19 -5.75
N ILE A 93 10.37 0.60 -4.82
CA ILE A 93 10.65 0.67 -3.38
C ILE A 93 12.02 0.08 -3.08
N GLU A 94 12.36 -1.08 -3.66
CA GLU A 94 13.69 -1.69 -3.52
C GLU A 94 14.81 -0.76 -4.00
N GLY A 95 14.62 -0.05 -5.12
CA GLY A 95 15.59 0.94 -5.57
C GLY A 95 15.66 2.19 -4.68
N MET A 96 14.54 2.66 -4.13
CA MET A 96 14.53 3.76 -3.16
C MET A 96 15.32 3.43 -1.88
N ARG A 97 15.34 2.14 -1.49
CA ARG A 97 16.04 1.68 -0.28
C ARG A 97 17.57 1.77 -0.36
N GLN A 98 18.13 2.02 -1.53
CA GLN A 98 19.56 2.34 -1.66
C GLN A 98 19.97 3.59 -0.87
N THR A 99 19.07 4.56 -0.73
CA THR A 99 19.32 5.79 0.04
C THR A 99 18.40 5.94 1.25
N ARG A 100 17.27 5.22 1.29
CA ARG A 100 16.29 5.25 2.38
C ARG A 100 15.95 3.82 2.83
N PRO A 101 16.83 3.15 3.60
CA PRO A 101 16.76 1.69 3.81
C PRO A 101 15.42 1.14 4.32
N PHE A 102 14.70 1.92 5.14
CA PHE A 102 13.46 1.49 5.80
C PHE A 102 12.19 2.04 5.15
N ILE A 103 12.28 2.66 3.96
CA ILE A 103 11.09 3.24 3.33
C ILE A 103 10.09 2.13 2.94
N TYR A 104 8.82 2.35 3.31
CA TYR A 104 7.68 1.47 3.01
C TYR A 104 7.83 0.02 3.53
N GLU A 105 8.51 -0.16 4.67
CA GLU A 105 8.68 -1.49 5.29
C GLU A 105 7.37 -2.08 5.81
N ASN A 106 6.41 -1.24 6.25
CA ASN A 106 5.15 -1.74 6.78
C ASN A 106 4.19 -2.10 5.64
N PHE A 107 4.29 -1.46 4.47
CA PHE A 107 3.62 -1.93 3.26
C PHE A 107 4.12 -3.35 2.86
N GLU A 108 5.43 -3.57 2.88
CA GLU A 108 6.01 -4.88 2.60
C GLU A 108 5.50 -5.94 3.59
N LEU A 109 5.59 -5.64 4.89
CA LEU A 109 5.11 -6.52 5.96
C LEU A 109 3.62 -6.83 5.78
N LEU A 110 2.80 -5.81 5.46
CA LEU A 110 1.37 -5.98 5.26
C LEU A 110 1.07 -6.94 4.12
N ASN A 111 1.80 -6.85 3.00
CA ASN A 111 1.68 -7.83 1.92
C ASN A 111 2.09 -9.24 2.38
N GLN A 112 3.19 -9.39 3.13
CA GLN A 112 3.60 -10.69 3.66
C GLN A 112 2.53 -11.30 4.59
N MET A 113 1.90 -10.47 5.43
CA MET A 113 0.79 -10.87 6.29
C MET A 113 -0.43 -11.31 5.45
N LYS A 114 -0.77 -10.59 4.37
CA LYS A 114 -1.85 -10.96 3.46
C LYS A 114 -1.61 -12.33 2.81
N LEU A 115 -0.39 -12.58 2.32
CA LEU A 115 -0.04 -13.85 1.68
C LEU A 115 -0.20 -15.03 2.66
N LYS A 116 0.27 -14.87 3.90
CA LYS A 116 0.09 -15.89 4.96
C LYS A 116 -1.38 -16.08 5.33
N TRP A 117 -2.15 -15.00 5.40
CA TRP A 117 -3.58 -15.04 5.68
C TRP A 117 -4.35 -15.80 4.59
N SER A 118 -4.05 -15.54 3.31
CA SER A 118 -4.72 -16.18 2.17
C SER A 118 -4.49 -17.69 2.12
N GLN A 119 -3.31 -18.17 2.55
CA GLN A 119 -3.00 -19.61 2.64
C GLN A 119 -3.85 -20.34 3.69
N LYS A 120 -4.26 -19.65 4.77
CA LYS A 120 -5.13 -20.24 5.81
C LYS A 120 -6.60 -20.30 5.39
N ARG A 121 -6.98 -19.52 4.38
CA ARG A 121 -8.34 -19.46 3.82
C ARG A 121 -8.59 -20.41 2.67
N THR A 122 -7.57 -21.17 2.23
CA THR A 122 -7.75 -22.19 1.20
C THR A 122 -8.68 -23.29 1.75
N LYS A 123 -9.96 -23.19 1.38
CA LYS A 123 -10.96 -24.25 1.43
C LYS A 123 -10.84 -25.08 0.16
#